data_AF-A0A7L4TTP7-F1
#
_entry.id   AF-A0A7L4TTP7-F1
#
_cell.length_a   1.000
_cell.length_b   1.000
_cell.length_c   1.000
_cell.angle_alpha   90.00
_cell.angle_beta   90.00
_cell.angle_gamma   90.00
#
_symmetry.space_group_name_H-M   'P 1'
#
loop_
_entity.id
_entity.type
_entity.pdbx_description
1 polymer ?
#
loop_
_entity_poly.entity_id
_entity_poly.type
_entity_poly.pdbx_seq_one_letter_code
_entity_poly.pdbx_strand_id
1 'polypeptide(L)'
;MFASGFTGVSQLLATILPLSTGIMLFLLNIPVAIIGWLKIGKSFTVYSFLNVAFTTLFLEIVPITNYSSDILLNAVFGGVIAAIGAGITLKVGASTGGIDIIVLILSRLSDRPVGIYFFLLNGVIVLASGFLFDPEKALYTLVTLYVTSRVIDA
;
A
#
# COMPACT_ATOMS: atom_id res chain seq x y z
N MET A 1 -4.13 -7.44 11.29
CA MET A 1 -3.15 -7.12 10.23
C MET A 1 -2.58 -5.74 10.49
N PHE A 2 -1.38 -5.46 10.01
CA PHE A 2 -0.78 -4.13 10.11
C PHE A 2 -1.05 -3.31 8.85
N ALA A 3 -1.08 -1.98 9.01
CA ALA A 3 -1.05 -1.10 7.86
C ALA A 3 0.34 -1.19 7.21
N SER A 4 0.37 -1.27 5.89
CA SER A 4 1.59 -1.15 5.10
C SER A 4 1.66 0.25 4.46
N GLY A 5 2.68 0.52 3.66
CA GLY A 5 2.84 1.81 2.99
C GLY A 5 3.16 2.94 3.96
N PHE A 6 2.87 4.18 3.55
CA PHE A 6 3.09 5.33 4.43
C PHE A 6 2.19 5.34 5.64
N THR A 7 1.04 4.67 5.61
CA THR A 7 0.21 4.51 6.81
C THR A 7 0.97 3.73 7.88
N GLY A 8 1.61 2.62 7.50
CA GLY A 8 2.46 1.84 8.41
C GLY A 8 3.68 2.62 8.92
N VAL A 9 4.40 3.32 8.01
CA VAL A 9 5.52 4.20 8.41
C VAL A 9 5.05 5.30 9.37
N SER A 10 3.89 5.91 9.10
CA SER A 10 3.32 6.97 9.93
C SER A 10 2.94 6.48 11.31
N GLN A 11 2.40 5.25 11.41
CA GLN A 11 2.11 4.63 12.70
C GLN A 11 3.38 4.40 13.51
N LEU A 12 4.44 3.90 12.86
CA LEU A 12 5.74 3.69 13.51
C LEU A 12 6.40 5.00 13.96
N LEU A 13 6.36 6.05 13.14
CA LEU A 13 6.94 7.34 13.51
C LEU A 13 6.14 8.04 14.61
N ALA A 14 4.81 7.88 14.62
CA ALA A 14 3.94 8.46 15.65
C ALA A 14 4.12 7.82 17.05
N THR A 15 4.80 6.66 17.18
CA THR A 15 5.16 6.14 18.50
C THR A 15 6.40 6.82 19.11
N ILE A 16 7.22 7.46 18.26
CA ILE A 16 8.49 8.10 18.66
C ILE A 16 8.35 9.62 18.71
N LEU A 17 7.53 10.19 17.81
CA LEU A 17 7.30 11.62 17.69
C LEU A 17 5.92 12.00 18.26
N PRO A 18 5.78 13.20 18.87
CA PRO A 18 4.53 13.66 19.47
C PRO A 18 3.51 14.16 18.42
N LEU A 19 3.49 13.55 17.23
CA LEU A 19 2.60 13.90 16.13
C LEU A 19 1.61 12.76 15.88
N SER A 20 0.38 13.10 15.52
CA SER A 20 -0.62 12.09 15.19
C SER A 20 -0.26 11.37 13.88
N THR A 21 -0.67 10.10 13.76
CA THR A 21 -0.48 9.30 12.54
C THR A 21 -1.03 10.00 11.30
N GLY A 22 -2.16 10.70 11.41
CA GLY A 22 -2.75 11.44 10.29
C GLY A 22 -1.88 12.60 9.81
N ILE A 23 -1.30 13.38 10.73
CA ILE A 23 -0.38 14.48 10.39
C ILE A 23 0.87 13.90 9.74
N MET A 24 1.44 12.84 10.31
CA MET A 24 2.62 12.19 9.76
C MET A 24 2.38 11.65 8.35
N LEU A 25 1.22 11.02 8.13
CA LEU A 25 0.83 10.49 6.83
C LEU A 25 0.69 11.60 5.79
N PHE A 26 0.08 12.73 6.18
CA PHE A 26 -0.03 13.89 5.30
C PHE A 26 1.35 14.44 4.92
N LEU A 27 2.23 14.64 5.90
CA LEU A 27 3.58 15.15 5.68
C LEU A 27 4.43 14.23 4.79
N LEU A 28 4.34 12.91 4.95
CA LEU A 28 5.06 11.94 4.12
C LEU A 28 4.52 11.91 2.67
N ASN A 29 3.21 12.12 2.49
CA ASN A 29 2.61 12.12 1.15
C ASN A 29 2.95 13.35 0.31
N ILE A 30 3.14 14.54 0.91
CA ILE A 30 3.48 15.77 0.19
C ILE A 30 4.71 15.60 -0.74
N PRO A 31 5.90 15.22 -0.24
CA PRO A 31 7.09 15.12 -1.09
C PRO A 31 6.92 14.07 -2.17
N VAL A 32 6.23 12.97 -1.88
CA VAL A 32 6.03 11.89 -2.86
C VAL A 32 5.01 12.28 -3.92
N ALA A 33 3.96 13.02 -3.57
CA ALA A 33 3.04 13.60 -4.55
C ALA A 33 3.78 14.54 -5.51
N ILE A 34 4.68 15.39 -4.99
CA ILE A 34 5.53 16.27 -5.81
C ILE A 34 6.44 15.45 -6.74
N ILE A 35 7.10 14.42 -6.21
CA ILE A 35 7.96 13.55 -7.03
C ILE A 35 7.15 12.82 -8.10
N GLY A 36 5.97 12.29 -7.76
CA GLY A 36 5.08 11.63 -8.71
C GLY A 36 4.64 12.57 -9.83
N TRP A 37 4.28 13.80 -9.50
CA TRP A 37 3.94 14.83 -10.47
C TRP A 37 5.10 15.13 -11.44
N LEU A 38 6.31 15.26 -10.92
CA LEU A 38 7.50 15.63 -11.71
C LEU A 38 8.08 14.47 -12.52
N LYS A 39 8.10 13.25 -11.98
CA LYS A 39 8.78 12.09 -12.57
C LYS A 39 7.88 11.19 -13.41
N ILE A 40 6.58 11.10 -13.08
CA ILE A 40 5.65 10.20 -13.77
C ILE A 40 4.75 10.97 -14.73
N GLY A 41 4.29 12.15 -14.31
CA GLY A 41 3.54 13.08 -15.15
C GLY A 41 2.20 13.51 -14.57
N LYS A 42 1.58 14.50 -15.23
CA LYS A 42 0.33 15.13 -14.77
C LYS A 42 -0.86 14.16 -14.82
N SER A 43 -0.97 13.35 -15.87
CA SER A 43 -2.06 12.37 -16.03
C SER A 43 -2.07 11.33 -14.90
N PHE A 44 -0.88 10.89 -14.46
CA PHE A 44 -0.75 9.97 -13.32
C PHE A 44 -1.35 10.55 -12.05
N THR A 45 -1.10 11.82 -11.79
CA THR A 45 -1.60 12.47 -10.58
C THR A 45 -3.12 12.57 -10.61
N VAL A 46 -3.70 12.97 -11.75
CA VAL A 46 -5.15 13.04 -11.92
C VAL A 46 -5.81 11.67 -11.74
N TYR A 47 -5.27 10.62 -12.37
CA TYR A 47 -5.81 9.26 -12.20
C TYR A 47 -5.65 8.74 -10.78
N SER A 48 -4.56 9.09 -10.09
CA SER A 48 -4.37 8.74 -8.68
C SER A 48 -5.39 9.42 -7.78
N PHE A 49 -5.69 10.71 -8.02
CA PHE A 49 -6.76 11.41 -7.30
C PHE A 49 -8.13 10.78 -7.54
N LEU A 50 -8.45 10.43 -8.79
CA LEU A 50 -9.70 9.73 -9.12
C LEU A 50 -9.78 8.37 -8.42
N ASN A 51 -8.68 7.60 -8.43
CA ASN A 51 -8.60 6.31 -7.76
C ASN A 51 -8.85 6.44 -6.24
N VAL A 52 -8.25 7.44 -5.58
CA VAL A 52 -8.50 7.72 -4.17
C VAL A 52 -9.97 8.11 -3.94
N ALA A 53 -10.54 8.99 -4.77
CA ALA A 53 -11.93 9.40 -4.65
C ALA A 53 -12.91 8.23 -4.77
N PHE A 54 -12.73 7.36 -5.77
CA PHE A 54 -13.54 6.15 -5.93
C PHE A 54 -13.33 5.17 -4.78
N THR A 55 -12.09 4.95 -4.33
CA THR A 55 -11.80 4.07 -3.19
C THR A 55 -12.52 4.55 -1.94
N THR A 56 -12.45 5.85 -1.63
CA THR A 56 -13.16 6.44 -0.49
C THR A 56 -14.67 6.30 -0.61
N LEU A 57 -15.24 6.53 -1.80
CA LEU A 57 -16.67 6.38 -2.05
C LEU A 57 -17.13 4.91 -1.89
N PHE A 58 -16.37 3.96 -2.41
CA PHE A 58 -16.71 2.53 -2.27
C PHE A 58 -16.57 2.03 -0.83
N LEU A 59 -15.64 2.57 -0.03
CA LEU A 59 -15.54 2.23 1.39
C LEU A 59 -16.79 2.64 2.19
N GLU A 60 -17.50 3.69 1.77
CA GLU A 60 -18.74 4.13 2.42
C GLU A 60 -19.97 3.32 1.96
N ILE A 61 -19.99 2.92 0.69
CA ILE A 61 -21.12 2.20 0.09
C ILE A 61 -21.06 0.69 0.37
N VAL A 62 -19.86 0.10 0.36
CA VAL A 62 -19.67 -1.35 0.49
C VAL A 62 -19.54 -1.70 1.97
N PRO A 63 -20.49 -2.45 2.56
CA PRO A 63 -20.44 -2.79 3.96
C PRO A 63 -19.29 -3.76 4.26
N ILE A 64 -18.59 -3.52 5.36
CA ILE A 64 -17.57 -4.43 5.88
C ILE A 64 -18.26 -5.71 6.34
N THR A 65 -17.96 -6.81 5.66
CA THR A 65 -18.57 -8.12 5.90
C THR A 65 -17.47 -9.15 6.22
N ASN A 66 -17.66 -9.88 7.31
CA ASN A 66 -16.74 -10.95 7.71
C ASN A 66 -17.16 -12.25 7.00
N TYR A 67 -16.54 -12.53 5.86
CA TYR A 67 -16.83 -13.73 5.07
C TYR A 67 -16.28 -15.02 5.71
N SER A 68 -15.19 -14.94 6.47
CA SER A 68 -14.59 -16.06 7.19
C SER A 68 -13.98 -15.62 8.50
N SER A 69 -13.98 -16.53 9.49
CA SER A 69 -13.21 -16.38 10.74
C SER A 69 -11.73 -16.77 10.58
N ASP A 70 -11.38 -17.45 9.49
CA ASP A 70 -10.01 -17.83 9.17
C ASP A 70 -9.24 -16.63 8.61
N ILE A 71 -8.30 -16.11 9.41
CA ILE A 71 -7.48 -14.96 9.06
C ILE A 71 -6.59 -15.25 7.83
N LEU A 72 -6.10 -16.48 7.69
CA LEU A 72 -5.25 -16.86 6.56
C LEU A 72 -6.07 -16.88 5.27
N LEU A 73 -7.31 -17.39 5.32
CA LEU A 73 -8.23 -17.36 4.18
C LEU A 73 -8.51 -15.91 3.75
N ASN A 74 -8.83 -15.03 4.71
CA ASN A 74 -9.07 -13.62 4.45
C ASN A 74 -7.83 -12.92 3.87
N ALA A 75 -6.64 -13.22 4.40
CA ALA A 75 -5.37 -12.67 3.93
C ALA A 75 -5.06 -13.04 2.47
N VAL A 76 -5.27 -14.31 2.10
CA VAL A 76 -5.00 -14.79 0.74
C VAL A 76 -6.03 -14.24 -0.25
N PHE A 77 -7.33 -14.45 0.00
CA PHE A 77 -8.37 -14.04 -0.94
C PHE A 77 -8.50 -12.51 -1.04
N GLY A 78 -8.43 -11.81 0.11
CA GLY A 78 -8.39 -10.36 0.14
C GLY A 78 -7.15 -9.82 -0.57
N GLY A 79 -5.98 -10.44 -0.37
CA GLY A 79 -4.74 -10.11 -1.06
C GLY A 79 -4.85 -10.25 -2.58
N VAL A 80 -5.44 -11.33 -3.09
CA VAL A 80 -5.66 -11.54 -4.53
C VAL A 80 -6.58 -10.45 -5.11
N ILE A 81 -7.75 -10.23 -4.51
CA ILE A 81 -8.73 -9.27 -5.02
C ILE A 81 -8.15 -7.85 -5.04
N ALA A 82 -7.51 -7.44 -3.93
CA ALA A 82 -6.86 -6.14 -3.83
C ALA A 82 -5.74 -5.98 -4.87
N ALA A 83 -4.96 -7.04 -5.11
CA ALA A 83 -3.86 -7.02 -6.07
C ALA A 83 -4.30 -6.94 -7.53
N ILE A 84 -5.43 -7.55 -7.89
CA ILE A 84 -6.02 -7.39 -9.22
C ILE A 84 -6.35 -5.91 -9.46
N GLY A 85 -7.05 -5.28 -8.49
CA GLY A 85 -7.37 -3.85 -8.58
C GLY A 85 -6.12 -2.98 -8.65
N ALA A 86 -5.18 -3.17 -7.71
CA ALA A 86 -3.94 -2.41 -7.66
C ALA A 86 -3.08 -2.60 -8.93
N GLY A 87 -2.98 -3.82 -9.44
CA GLY A 87 -2.24 -4.14 -10.66
C GLY A 87 -2.81 -3.46 -11.90
N ILE A 88 -4.14 -3.41 -12.04
CA ILE A 88 -4.81 -2.66 -13.12
C ILE A 88 -4.52 -1.16 -12.98
N THR A 89 -4.68 -0.59 -11.77
CA THR A 89 -4.41 0.82 -11.48
C THR A 89 -2.97 1.21 -11.82
N LEU A 90 -2.00 0.37 -11.45
CA LEU A 90 -0.59 0.58 -11.77
C LEU A 90 -0.31 0.48 -13.27
N LYS A 91 -0.94 -0.47 -13.98
CA LYS A 91 -0.80 -0.65 -15.44
C LYS A 91 -1.31 0.57 -16.23
N VAL A 92 -2.39 1.23 -15.78
CA VAL A 92 -2.90 2.46 -16.42
C VAL A 92 -2.13 3.73 -16.01
N GLY A 93 -1.07 3.58 -15.21
CA GLY A 93 -0.30 4.72 -14.72
C GLY A 93 -1.07 5.55 -13.71
N ALA A 94 -1.71 4.89 -12.75
CA ALA A 94 -2.31 5.49 -11.57
C ALA A 94 -1.73 4.83 -10.31
N SER A 95 -1.96 5.43 -9.15
CA SER A 95 -1.53 4.86 -7.88
C SER A 95 -2.59 5.11 -6.81
N THR A 96 -2.62 4.20 -5.84
CA THR A 96 -3.32 4.31 -4.56
C THR A 96 -2.68 5.35 -3.62
N GLY A 97 -1.53 5.92 -4.00
CA GLY A 97 -0.83 6.97 -3.26
C GLY A 97 0.24 6.42 -2.31
N GLY A 98 1.02 7.34 -1.74
CA GLY A 98 2.07 7.02 -0.78
C GLY A 98 3.23 6.21 -1.34
N ILE A 99 3.59 5.09 -0.69
CA ILE A 99 4.78 4.29 -1.03
C ILE A 99 4.68 3.68 -2.43
N ASP A 100 3.48 3.45 -2.95
CA ASP A 100 3.28 2.84 -4.27
C ASP A 100 3.88 3.70 -5.40
N ILE A 101 3.92 5.04 -5.21
CA ILE A 101 4.58 5.96 -6.14
C ILE A 101 6.09 5.69 -6.16
N ILE A 102 6.70 5.49 -4.99
CA ILE A 102 8.12 5.17 -4.86
C ILE A 102 8.41 3.80 -5.49
N VAL A 103 7.58 2.80 -5.20
CA VAL A 103 7.66 1.45 -5.78
C VAL A 103 7.65 1.53 -7.31
N LEU A 104 6.71 2.27 -7.90
CA LEU A 104 6.58 2.41 -9.34
C LEU A 104 7.79 3.13 -9.97
N ILE A 105 8.29 4.17 -9.31
CA ILE A 105 9.49 4.90 -9.77
C ILE A 105 10.71 3.97 -9.75
N LEU A 106 10.93 3.23 -8.65
CA LEU A 106 12.05 2.30 -8.53
C LEU A 106 11.96 1.20 -9.59
N SER A 107 10.78 0.61 -9.78
CA SER A 107 10.52 -0.38 -10.81
C SER A 107 10.88 0.11 -12.21
N ARG A 108 10.48 1.35 -12.57
CA ARG A 108 10.82 1.97 -13.87
C ARG A 108 12.31 2.28 -14.02
N LEU A 109 12.99 2.65 -12.94
CA LEU A 109 14.43 2.97 -12.98
C LEU A 109 15.31 1.74 -13.11
N SER A 110 14.90 0.61 -12.53
CA SER A 110 15.70 -0.62 -12.49
C SER A 110 15.27 -1.68 -13.50
N ASP A 111 14.18 -1.44 -14.26
CA ASP A 111 13.53 -2.41 -15.16
C ASP A 111 13.18 -3.74 -14.46
N ARG A 112 12.67 -3.66 -13.22
CA ARG A 112 12.25 -4.83 -12.43
C ARG A 112 10.76 -4.79 -12.13
N PRO A 113 10.12 -5.95 -11.92
CA PRO A 113 8.70 -6.01 -11.60
C PRO A 113 8.31 -5.19 -10.35
N VAL A 114 7.10 -4.61 -10.39
CA VAL A 114 6.58 -3.71 -9.35
C VAL A 114 6.38 -4.46 -8.04
N GLY A 115 5.90 -5.70 -8.11
CA GLY A 115 5.63 -6.57 -6.96
C GLY A 115 6.87 -6.83 -6.11
N ILE A 116 8.06 -6.92 -6.70
CA ILE A 116 9.31 -7.08 -5.95
C ILE A 116 9.56 -5.89 -5.01
N TYR A 117 9.50 -4.67 -5.53
CA TYR A 117 9.69 -3.47 -4.72
C TYR A 117 8.56 -3.27 -3.72
N PHE A 118 7.34 -3.60 -4.13
CA PHE A 118 6.16 -3.55 -3.25
C PHE A 118 6.36 -4.47 -2.05
N PHE A 119 6.75 -5.74 -2.27
CA PHE A 119 6.98 -6.71 -1.21
C PHE A 119 8.14 -6.30 -0.30
N LEU A 120 9.26 -5.85 -0.86
CA LEU A 120 10.44 -5.46 -0.08
C LEU A 120 10.15 -4.25 0.82
N LEU A 121 9.63 -3.16 0.26
CA LEU A 121 9.39 -1.93 1.03
C LEU A 121 8.31 -2.14 2.09
N ASN A 122 7.19 -2.78 1.73
CA ASN A 122 6.12 -3.06 2.70
C ASN A 122 6.52 -4.14 3.70
N GLY A 123 7.31 -5.13 3.29
CA GLY A 123 7.81 -6.20 4.15
C GLY A 123 8.69 -5.65 5.27
N VAL A 124 9.58 -4.71 4.98
CA VAL A 124 10.39 -4.03 6.01
C VAL A 124 9.52 -3.31 7.03
N ILE A 125 8.49 -2.59 6.58
CA ILE A 125 7.56 -1.87 7.47
C ILE A 125 6.81 -2.86 8.35
N VAL A 126 6.25 -3.93 7.76
CA VAL A 126 5.49 -4.94 8.50
C VAL A 126 6.35 -5.72 9.47
N LEU A 127 7.59 -6.04 9.12
CA LEU A 127 8.55 -6.67 10.03
C LEU A 127 8.85 -5.74 11.20
N ALA A 128 9.13 -4.46 10.95
CA ALA A 128 9.34 -3.48 12.01
C ALA A 128 8.11 -3.34 12.94
N SER A 129 6.89 -3.30 12.38
CA SER A 129 5.65 -3.33 13.17
C SER A 129 5.48 -4.63 13.95
N GLY A 130 5.83 -5.78 13.36
CA GLY A 130 5.77 -7.08 14.02
C GLY A 130 6.68 -7.18 15.23
N PHE A 131 7.91 -6.66 15.13
CA PHE A 131 8.85 -6.62 16.25
C PHE A 131 8.39 -5.72 17.40
N LEU A 132 7.66 -4.64 17.09
CA LEU A 132 7.22 -3.66 18.10
C LEU A 132 5.88 -4.00 18.74
N PHE A 133 4.96 -4.64 18.00
CA PHE A 133 3.57 -4.82 18.45
C PHE A 133 3.18 -6.29 18.58
N ASP A 134 3.20 -7.05 17.48
CA ASP A 134 2.66 -8.42 17.43
C ASP A 134 3.24 -9.20 16.24
N PRO A 135 4.13 -10.19 16.49
CA PRO A 135 4.74 -10.98 15.42
C PRO A 135 3.74 -11.81 14.60
N GLU A 136 2.65 -12.30 15.20
CA GLU A 136 1.68 -13.16 14.50
C GLU A 136 0.90 -12.34 13.46
N LYS A 137 0.45 -11.15 13.84
CA LYS A 137 -0.20 -10.22 12.90
C LYS A 137 0.72 -9.82 11.74
N ALA A 138 2.02 -9.75 11.97
CA ALA A 138 3.00 -9.46 10.93
C ALA A 138 3.11 -10.61 9.93
N LEU A 139 3.15 -11.86 10.39
CA LEU A 139 3.17 -13.03 9.51
C LEU A 139 1.95 -13.09 8.58
N TYR A 140 0.73 -12.89 9.09
CA TYR A 140 -0.47 -12.84 8.24
C TYR A 140 -0.42 -11.69 7.22
N THR A 141 0.13 -10.55 7.63
CA THR A 141 0.28 -9.39 6.72
C THR A 141 1.32 -9.69 5.64
N LEU A 142 2.43 -10.37 5.97
CA LEU A 142 3.44 -10.81 5.01
C LEU A 142 2.88 -11.81 3.98
N VAL A 143 2.01 -12.73 4.40
CA VAL A 143 1.31 -13.62 3.47
C VAL A 143 0.48 -12.81 2.47
N THR A 144 -0.27 -11.83 2.95
CA THR A 144 -1.06 -10.93 2.10
C THR A 144 -0.16 -10.19 1.10
N LEU A 145 0.94 -9.61 1.58
CA LEU A 145 1.90 -8.89 0.73
C LEU A 145 2.54 -9.80 -0.33
N TYR A 146 2.88 -11.04 0.04
CA TYR A 146 3.43 -12.01 -0.90
C TYR A 146 2.43 -12.32 -2.01
N VAL A 147 1.20 -12.66 -1.65
CA VAL A 147 0.12 -12.92 -2.61
C VAL A 147 -0.09 -11.70 -3.51
N THR A 148 -0.17 -10.50 -2.90
CA THR A 148 -0.38 -9.26 -3.65
C THR A 148 0.74 -8.98 -4.64
N SER A 149 2.00 -9.11 -4.22
CA SER A 149 3.15 -8.91 -5.13
C SER A 149 3.15 -9.89 -6.30
N ARG A 150 2.80 -11.16 -6.07
CA ARG A 150 2.74 -12.18 -7.13
C ARG A 150 1.63 -11.93 -8.13
N VAL A 151 0.47 -11.44 -7.67
CA VAL A 151 -0.66 -11.14 -8.55
C VAL A 151 -0.46 -9.85 -9.33
N ILE A 152 0.21 -8.84 -8.76
CA ILE A 152 0.57 -7.61 -9.48
C ILE A 152 1.51 -7.89 -10.65
N ASP A 153 2.48 -8.79 -10.44
CA ASP A 153 3.51 -9.13 -11.43
C ASP A 153 3.07 -10.20 -12.45
N ALA A 154 1.85 -10.73 -12.33
CA ALA A 154 1.27 -11.68 -13.28
C ALA A 154 0.72 -10.98 -14.55
#